data_AF-A0A529WCT7-F1
#
_entry.id   AF-A0A529WCT7-F1
#
_cell.length_a   1.000
_cell.length_b   1.000
_cell.length_c   1.000
_cell.angle_alpha   90.00
_cell.angle_beta   90.00
_cell.angle_gamma   90.00
#
_symmetry.space_group_name_H-M   'P 1'
#
loop_
_entity.id
_entity.type
_entity.pdbx_description
1 polymer ?
#
loop_
_entity_poly.entity_id
_entity_poly.type
_entity_poly.pdbx_seq_one_letter_code
_entity_poly.pdbx_strand_id
1 'polypeptide(L)' 'MASSETQIQMLNRHIRTGARHISRQREIIDRLTELGAPAELAVELLDLFEVTQELHIAHRERLLN' A
#
# COMPACT_ATOMS: atom_id res chain seq x y z
N MET A 1 20.70 -6.74 -21.07
CA MET A 1 20.89 -6.63 -19.61
C MET A 1 19.79 -5.72 -19.09
N ALA A 2 18.91 -6.21 -18.22
CA ALA A 2 17.91 -5.35 -17.61
C ALA A 2 18.66 -4.30 -16.77
N SER A 3 18.48 -3.01 -17.08
CA SER A 3 19.04 -1.94 -16.25
C SER A 3 18.63 -2.18 -14.81
N SER A 4 19.60 -2.10 -13.89
CA SER A 4 19.32 -2.08 -12.46
C SER A 4 18.28 -0.98 -12.20
N GLU A 5 17.22 -1.34 -11.48
CA GLU A 5 16.19 -0.37 -11.12
C GLU A 5 16.79 0.70 -10.20
N THR A 6 16.57 1.97 -10.51
CA THR A 6 16.97 3.06 -9.63
C THR A 6 16.09 3.08 -8.38
N GLN A 7 16.61 3.61 -7.27
CA GLN A 7 15.84 3.73 -6.03
C GLN A 7 14.50 4.48 -6.22
N ILE A 8 14.48 5.52 -7.06
CA ILE A 8 13.25 6.26 -7.38
C ILE A 8 12.25 5.40 -8.17
N GLN A 9 12.71 4.62 -9.16
CA GLN A 9 11.85 3.71 -9.91
C GLN A 9 11.25 2.63 -9.00
N MET A 10 12.06 2.07 -8.09
CA MET A 10 11.62 1.10 -7.10
C MET A 10 10.53 1.68 -6.18
N LEU A 11 10.73 2.90 -5.66
CA LEU A 11 9.73 3.57 -4.82
C LEU A 11 8.45 3.89 -5.58
N ASN A 12 8.55 4.38 -6.81
CA ASN A 12 7.37 4.60 -7.66
C ASN A 12 6.59 3.31 -7.90
N ARG A 13 7.28 2.19 -8.09
CA ARG A 13 6.62 0.88 -8.17
C ARG A 13 5.94 0.51 -6.85
N HIS A 14 6.63 0.63 -5.71
CA HIS A 14 6.05 0.31 -4.40
C HIS A 14 4.83 1.16 -4.08
N ILE A 15 4.88 2.47 -4.33
CA ILE A 15 3.76 3.38 -4.12
C ILE A 15 2.54 2.98 -4.97
N ARG A 16 2.75 2.64 -6.26
CA ARG A 16 1.64 2.17 -7.13
C ARG A 16 1.07 0.84 -6.67
N THR A 17 1.94 -0.10 -6.31
CA THR A 17 1.54 -1.42 -5.84
C THR A 17 0.79 -1.33 -4.51
N GLY A 18 1.29 -0.54 -3.55
CA GLY A 18 0.66 -0.32 -2.25
C GLY A 18 -0.70 0.37 -2.37
N ALA A 19 -0.84 1.39 -3.23
CA ALA A 19 -2.15 2.00 -3.49
C ALA A 19 -3.20 1.00 -3.99
N ARG A 20 -2.80 0.07 -4.87
CA ARG A 20 -3.71 -1.01 -5.33
C ARG A 20 -4.06 -1.98 -4.21
N HIS A 21 -3.12 -2.32 -3.34
CA HIS A 21 -3.38 -3.19 -2.19
C HIS A 21 -4.30 -2.54 -1.17
N ILE A 22 -4.10 -1.26 -0.86
CA ILE A 22 -4.98 -0.47 0.02
C ILE A 22 -6.40 -0.44 -0.54
N SER A 23 -6.57 -0.12 -1.83
CA SER A 23 -7.90 -0.11 -2.47
C SER A 23 -8.57 -1.47 -2.35
N ARG A 24 -7.84 -2.55 -2.65
CA ARG A 24 -8.37 -3.91 -2.57
C ARG A 24 -8.70 -4.32 -1.13
N GLN A 25 -7.91 -3.90 -0.16
CA GLN A 25 -8.14 -4.23 1.25
C GLN A 25 -9.39 -3.54 1.78
N ARG A 26 -9.64 -2.30 1.37
CA ARG A 26 -10.91 -1.60 1.67
C ARG A 26 -12.12 -2.34 1.10
N GLU A 27 -12.05 -2.79 -0.16
CA GLU A 27 -13.12 -3.62 -0.74
C GLU A 27 -13.35 -4.93 0.03
N ILE A 28 -12.29 -5.55 0.56
CA ILE A 28 -12.39 -6.76 1.39
C ILE A 28 -13.10 -6.45 2.71
N ILE A 29 -12.75 -5.35 3.38
CA ILE A 29 -13.39 -4.90 4.62
C ILE A 29 -14.88 -4.60 4.39
N ASP A 30 -15.21 -3.88 3.32
CA ASP A 30 -16.59 -3.58 2.95
C ASP A 30 -17.38 -4.89 2.78
N ARG A 31 -16.80 -5.85 2.05
CA ARG A 31 -17.46 -7.14 1.81
C ARG A 31 -17.65 -7.98 3.07
N LEU A 32 -16.67 -8.00 3.98
CA LEU A 32 -16.80 -8.70 5.26
C LEU A 32 -17.90 -8.05 6.11
N THR A 33 -17.94 -6.72 6.13
CA THR A 33 -18.95 -5.94 6.86
C THR A 33 -20.36 -6.23 6.33
N GLU A 34 -20.57 -6.24 5.01
CA GLU A 34 -21.84 -6.60 4.38
C GLU A 34 -22.32 -8.01 4.76
N LEU A 35 -21.39 -8.95 4.92
CA LEU A 35 -21.69 -10.33 5.28
C LEU A 35 -21.87 -10.54 6.79
N GLY A 36 -21.65 -9.50 7.61
CA GLY A 36 -21.61 -9.62 9.07
C GLY A 36 -20.46 -10.51 9.57
N ALA A 37 -19.41 -10.67 8.75
CA ALA A 37 -18.24 -11.48 9.08
C ALA A 37 -17.21 -10.66 9.87
N PRO A 38 -16.39 -11.30 10.73
CA PRO A 38 -15.29 -10.63 11.41
C PRO A 38 -14.31 -9.98 10.42
N ALA A 39 -13.96 -8.73 10.67
CA ALA A 39 -13.10 -7.92 9.79
C ALA A 39 -11.88 -7.32 10.51
N GLU A 40 -11.66 -7.65 11.78
CA GLU A 40 -10.65 -7.04 12.65
C GLU A 40 -9.25 -7.20 12.05
N LEU A 41 -8.88 -8.42 11.64
CA LEU A 41 -7.60 -8.69 10.99
C LEU A 41 -7.48 -7.94 9.64
N ALA A 42 -8.58 -7.79 8.91
CA ALA A 42 -8.57 -7.09 7.64
C ALA A 42 -8.33 -5.57 7.86
N VAL A 43 -8.88 -5.01 8.93
CA VAL A 43 -8.63 -3.62 9.34
C VAL A 43 -7.18 -3.43 9.81
N GLU A 44 -6.67 -4.31 10.68
CA GLU A 44 -5.27 -4.25 11.13
C GLU A 44 -4.29 -4.32 9.96
N LEU A 45 -4.58 -5.15 8.95
CA LEU A 45 -3.77 -5.23 7.74
C LEU A 45 -3.87 -3.96 6.88
N LEU A 46 -5.04 -3.33 6.82
CA LEU A 46 -5.20 -2.04 6.13
C LEU A 46 -4.33 -0.96 6.78
N ASP A 47 -4.37 -0.85 8.11
CA ASP A 47 -3.57 0.12 8.85
C ASP A 47 -2.07 -0.04 8.54
N LEU A 48 -1.58 -1.28 8.52
CA LEU A 48 -0.19 -1.58 8.17
C LEU A 48 0.16 -1.15 6.73
N PHE A 49 -0.74 -1.40 5.77
CA PHE A 49 -0.54 -0.99 4.38
C PHE A 49 -0.51 0.53 4.25
N GLU A 50 -1.39 1.25 4.94
CA GLU A 50 -1.45 2.71 4.89
C GLU A 50 -0.19 3.34 5.49
N VAL A 51 0.25 2.89 6.67
CA VAL A 51 1.52 3.35 7.28
C VAL A 51 2.72 3.07 6.37
N THR A 52 2.79 1.88 5.79
CA THR A 52 3.89 1.51 4.87
C THR A 52 3.89 2.37 3.60
N GLN A 53 2.69 2.66 3.07
CA GLN A 53 2.52 3.50 1.89
C GLN A 53 3.00 4.93 2.14
N GLU A 54 2.63 5.52 3.29
CA GLU A 54 3.08 6.85 3.68
C GLU A 54 4.61 6.93 3.81
N LEU A 55 5.24 5.92 4.41
CA LEU A 55 6.70 5.84 4.50
C LEU A 55 7.37 5.80 3.12
N HIS A 56 6.80 5.06 2.16
CA HIS A 56 7.31 5.05 0.80
C HIS A 56 7.15 6.39 0.08
N ILE A 57 6.01 7.08 0.27
CA ILE A 57 5.76 8.41 -0.31
C ILE A 57 6.76 9.42 0.28
N ALA A 58 6.88 9.48 1.60
CA ALA A 58 7.80 10.39 2.28
C ALA A 58 9.25 10.12 1.88
N HIS A 59 9.66 8.86 1.74
CA HIS A 59 11.00 8.52 1.28
C HIS A 59 11.24 8.97 -0.16
N ARG A 60 10.25 8.84 -1.05
CA ARG A 60 10.36 9.34 -2.43
C ARG A 60 10.51 10.85 -2.46
N GLU A 61 9.71 11.57 -1.69
CA GLU A 61 9.75 13.04 -1.63
C GLU A 61 11.10 13.55 -1.16
N ARG A 62 11.72 12.88 -0.17
CA ARG A 62 13.08 13.21 0.27
C ARG A 62 14.16 12.99 -0.80
N LEU A 63 13.97 12.07 -1.74
CA LEU A 63 14.93 11.84 -2.83
C LEU A 63 14.73 12.79 -4.02
N LEU A 64 13.60 13.50 -4.09
CA LEU A 64 13.28 14.44 -5.15
C LEU A 64 13.58 15.90 -4.77
N ASN A 65 13.82 16.17 -3.49
CA ASN A 65 14.24 17.47 -2.94
C ASN A 65 15.76 17.51 -2.76
#